data_AF-A0A0F8Z3V9-F1
#
_entry.id   AF-A0A0F8Z3V9-F1
#
_cell.length_a   1.000
_cell.length_b   1.000
_cell.length_c   1.000
_cell.angle_alpha   90.00
_cell.angle_beta   90.00
_cell.angle_gamma   90.00
#
_symmetry.space_group_name_H-M   'P 1'
#
loop_
_entity.id
_entity.type
_entity.pdbx_description
1 polymer ?
#
loop_
_entity_poly.entity_id
_entity_poly.type
_entity_poly.pdbx_seq_one_letter_code
_entity_poly.pdbx_strand_id
1 'polypeptide(L)'
;MWSAGCSSREEPYTIAMVLLNFGKFSDIKIAATDVNADVIDTAKAGIYSGRTLKAVGPVSLSKYFDLHVNNTYRVKDFVKEKIKFKVHNLLNDKPPETGFDIIFCRSAGI
;
A
#
# COMPACT_ATOMS: atom_id res chain seq x y z
N MET A 1 -5.57 -9.94 3.67
CA MET A 1 -6.25 -9.12 2.63
C MET A 1 -5.41 -9.06 1.36
N TRP A 2 -6.00 -8.81 0.19
CA TRP A 2 -5.28 -8.67 -1.09
C TRP A 2 -5.72 -7.41 -1.84
N SER A 3 -4.78 -6.53 -2.19
CA SER A 3 -4.97 -5.44 -3.16
C SER A 3 -4.40 -5.89 -4.51
N ALA A 4 -5.30 -6.20 -5.44
CA ALA A 4 -5.03 -6.75 -6.76
C ALA A 4 -5.02 -5.63 -7.81
N GLY A 5 -3.91 -5.50 -8.54
CA GLY A 5 -3.72 -4.43 -9.52
C GLY A 5 -3.53 -3.06 -8.86
N CYS A 6 -2.63 -2.98 -7.88
CA CYS A 6 -2.36 -1.77 -7.09
C CYS A 6 -1.60 -0.68 -7.88
N SER A 7 -2.19 -0.25 -9.00
CA SER A 7 -1.67 0.73 -9.96
C SER A 7 -1.35 2.10 -9.32
N SER A 8 -2.12 2.49 -8.30
CA SER A 8 -2.00 3.79 -7.62
C SER A 8 -0.91 3.85 -6.54
N ARG A 9 -0.24 2.73 -6.20
CA ARG A 9 0.84 2.60 -5.18
C ARG A 9 0.42 2.92 -3.73
N GLU A 10 -0.54 3.82 -3.55
CA GLU A 10 -1.03 4.39 -2.29
C GLU A 10 -2.09 3.52 -1.60
N GLU A 11 -2.87 2.75 -2.38
CA GLU A 11 -3.99 1.97 -1.86
C GLU A 11 -3.58 0.98 -0.74
N PRO A 12 -2.54 0.14 -0.91
CA PRO A 12 -2.14 -0.80 0.14
C PRO A 12 -1.78 -0.11 1.46
N TYR A 13 -1.14 1.06 1.36
CA TYR A 13 -0.78 1.87 2.51
C TYR A 13 -1.98 2.52 3.18
N THR A 14 -2.92 3.05 2.38
CA THR A 14 -4.17 3.60 2.90
C THR A 14 -4.94 2.55 3.68
N ILE A 15 -5.08 1.34 3.13
CA ILE A 15 -5.74 0.22 3.81
C ILE A 15 -5.03 -0.10 5.14
N ALA A 16 -3.70 -0.25 5.11
CA ALA A 16 -2.92 -0.53 6.32
C ALA A 16 -3.12 0.56 7.40
N MET A 17 -2.99 1.83 7.03
CA MET A 17 -3.10 2.96 7.97
C MET A 17 -4.50 3.11 8.55
N VAL A 18 -5.54 2.92 7.74
CA VAL A 18 -6.93 2.95 8.21
C VAL A 18 -7.15 1.87 9.25
N LEU A 19 -6.75 0.63 8.98
CA LEU A 19 -6.96 -0.46 9.91
C LEU A 19 -6.12 -0.34 11.19
N LEU A 20 -4.87 0.11 11.07
CA LEU A 20 -4.02 0.41 12.24
C LEU A 20 -4.66 1.50 13.12
N ASN A 21 -5.41 2.43 12.53
CA ASN A 21 -6.10 3.47 13.29
C ASN A 21 -7.26 2.94 14.15
N PHE A 22 -7.86 1.80 13.79
CA PHE A 22 -8.91 1.14 14.59
C PHE A 22 -8.33 0.37 15.79
N GLY A 23 -7.00 0.29 15.95
CA GLY A 23 -6.32 -0.15 17.18
C GLY A 23 -6.39 -1.65 17.49
N LYS A 24 -7.24 -2.44 16.83
CA LYS A 24 -7.42 -3.89 17.06
C LYS A 24 -6.71 -4.78 16.04
N PHE A 25 -6.06 -4.20 15.04
CA PHE A 25 -5.53 -4.94 13.91
C PHE A 25 -4.00 -4.85 13.83
N SER A 26 -3.29 -5.30 14.87
CA SER A 26 -1.82 -5.37 14.83
C SER A 26 -1.31 -6.42 13.84
N ASP A 27 -2.08 -7.48 13.61
CA ASP A 27 -1.63 -8.68 12.87
C ASP A 27 -2.07 -8.70 11.40
N ILE A 28 -2.32 -7.53 10.82
CA ILE A 28 -2.76 -7.44 9.43
C ILE A 28 -1.65 -7.85 8.49
N LYS A 29 -2.04 -8.65 7.48
CA LYS A 29 -1.23 -8.96 6.31
C LYS A 29 -1.98 -8.57 5.05
N ILE A 30 -1.33 -7.74 4.24
CA ILE A 30 -1.84 -7.28 2.94
C ILE A 30 -0.90 -7.80 1.86
N ALA A 31 -1.40 -8.66 0.98
CA ALA A 31 -0.75 -8.90 -0.31
C ALA A 31 -1.09 -7.72 -1.23
N ALA A 32 -0.09 -7.10 -1.85
CA ALA A 32 -0.30 -6.03 -2.82
C ALA A 32 0.41 -6.41 -4.12
N THR A 33 -0.35 -6.50 -5.20
CA THR A 33 0.18 -7.02 -6.45
C THR A 33 -0.16 -6.18 -7.66
N ASP A 34 0.73 -6.19 -8.64
CA ASP A 34 0.56 -5.52 -9.93
C ASP A 34 1.39 -6.26 -10.99
N VAL A 35 1.00 -6.13 -12.25
CA VAL A 35 1.74 -6.73 -13.38
C VAL A 35 3.00 -5.93 -13.70
N ASN A 36 3.03 -4.64 -13.37
CA ASN A 36 4.15 -3.75 -13.64
C ASN A 36 5.16 -3.72 -12.47
N ALA A 37 6.37 -4.20 -12.73
CA ALA A 37 7.46 -4.22 -11.75
C ALA A 37 7.86 -2.82 -11.26
N ASP A 38 7.84 -1.81 -12.13
CA ASP A 38 8.21 -0.43 -11.75
C ASP A 38 7.20 0.18 -10.77
N VAL A 39 5.92 -0.18 -10.92
CA VAL A 39 4.86 0.20 -9.98
C VAL A 39 5.12 -0.43 -8.61
N ILE A 40 5.46 -1.73 -8.60
CA ILE A 40 5.79 -2.46 -7.38
C ILE A 40 7.02 -1.86 -6.68
N ASP A 41 8.08 -1.56 -7.41
CA ASP A 41 9.31 -1.03 -6.81
C ASP A 41 9.10 0.39 -6.28
N THR A 42 8.32 1.21 -6.98
CA THR A 42 7.95 2.53 -6.45
C THR A 42 7.05 2.42 -5.21
N ALA A 43 6.09 1.50 -5.21
CA ALA A 43 5.24 1.26 -4.04
C ALA A 43 6.07 0.77 -2.85
N LYS A 44 7.02 -0.16 -3.05
CA LYS A 44 7.95 -0.63 -2.01
C LYS A 44 8.81 0.49 -1.44
N ALA A 45 9.23 1.47 -2.25
CA ALA A 45 9.95 2.63 -1.75
C ALA A 45 9.08 3.39 -0.73
N GLY A 46 7.78 3.56 -1.06
CA GLY A 46 6.79 4.19 -0.19
C GLY A 46 7.09 5.68 0.01
N ILE A 47 7.61 6.34 -1.03
CA ILE A 47 7.99 7.75 -1.02
C ILE A 47 6.94 8.55 -1.80
N TYR A 48 6.39 9.57 -1.15
CA TYR A 48 5.31 10.39 -1.70
C TYR A 48 5.65 11.88 -1.60
N SER A 49 5.21 12.65 -2.59
CA SER A 49 5.37 14.11 -2.53
C SER A 49 4.40 14.73 -1.53
N GLY A 50 4.74 15.90 -0.97
CA GLY A 50 3.78 16.67 -0.16
C GLY A 50 2.48 17.01 -0.90
N ARG A 51 2.50 17.11 -2.24
CA ARG A 51 1.31 17.31 -3.08
C ARG A 51 0.38 16.09 -3.01
N THR A 52 0.94 14.89 -3.11
CA THR A 52 0.21 13.63 -3.01
C THR A 52 -0.49 13.50 -1.65
N LEU A 53 0.21 13.90 -0.58
CA LEU A 53 -0.28 13.80 0.78
C LEU A 53 -1.13 14.99 1.24
N LYS A 54 -1.55 15.89 0.33
CA LYS A 54 -2.32 17.09 0.68
C LYS A 54 -3.64 16.78 1.40
N ALA A 55 -4.25 15.62 1.11
CA ALA A 55 -5.48 15.16 1.75
C ALA A 55 -5.24 14.43 3.09
N VAL A 56 -3.98 14.14 3.43
CA VAL A 56 -3.64 13.47 4.70
C VAL A 56 -3.54 14.53 5.79
N GLY A 57 -4.44 14.43 6.79
CA GLY A 57 -4.43 15.34 7.93
C GLY A 57 -3.12 15.28 8.73
N PRO A 58 -2.73 16.35 9.45
CA PRO A 58 -1.42 16.47 10.10
C PRO A 58 -1.15 15.37 11.14
N VAL A 59 -2.19 14.91 11.84
CA VAL A 59 -2.09 13.81 12.81
C VAL A 59 -1.73 12.48 12.13
N SER A 60 -2.40 12.16 11.02
CA SER A 60 -2.09 10.94 10.25
C SER A 60 -0.72 11.04 9.58
N LEU A 61 -0.37 12.23 9.10
CA LEU A 61 0.93 12.47 8.46
C LEU A 61 2.07 12.21 9.46
N SER A 62 2.02 12.80 10.66
CA SER A 62 3.05 12.59 11.69
C SER A 62 3.08 11.15 12.22
N LYS A 63 1.92 10.49 12.29
CA LYS A 63 1.80 9.11 12.77
C LYS A 63 2.40 8.09 11.80
N TYR A 64 2.19 8.25 10.49
CA TYR A 64 2.47 7.20 9.50
C TYR A 64 3.61 7.51 8.53
N PHE A 65 4.12 8.74 8.50
CA PHE A 65 5.17 9.15 7.57
C PHE A 65 6.34 9.81 8.30
N ASP A 66 7.53 9.65 7.74
CA ASP A 66 8.74 10.38 8.08
C ASP A 66 9.03 11.43 6.99
N LEU A 67 9.54 12.59 7.39
CA LEU A 67 10.05 13.57 6.44
C LEU A 67 11.25 12.98 5.71
N HIS A 68 11.28 13.13 4.39
CA HIS A 68 12.34 12.65 3.52
C HIS A 68 12.92 13.82 2.68
N VAL A 69 13.91 13.54 1.85
CA VAL A 69 14.60 14.57 1.06
C VAL A 69 13.66 15.28 0.08
N ASN A 70 13.98 16.51 -0.30
CA ASN A 70 13.27 17.26 -1.35
C ASN A 70 11.75 17.41 -1.13
N ASN A 71 11.30 17.63 0.12
CA ASN A 71 9.88 17.79 0.46
C ASN A 71 9.03 16.56 0.08
N THR A 72 9.64 15.38 0.20
CA THR A 72 8.95 14.09 0.10
C THR A 72 8.80 13.48 1.48
N TYR A 73 7.96 12.46 1.57
CA TYR A 73 7.63 11.76 2.79
C TYR A 73 7.73 10.28 2.54
N ARG A 74 8.35 9.55 3.47
CA ARG A 74 8.47 8.10 3.41
C ARG A 74 7.49 7.47 4.39
N VAL A 75 6.77 6.44 3.97
CA VAL A 75 5.93 5.66 4.88
C VAL A 75 6.82 4.99 5.93
N LYS A 76 6.43 5.08 7.20
CA LYS A 76 7.13 4.45 8.32
C LYS A 76 7.15 2.93 8.20
N ASP A 77 8.26 2.32 8.61
CA ASP A 77 8.52 0.90 8.39
C ASP A 77 7.47 -0.02 9.03
N PHE A 78 6.93 0.33 10.21
CA PHE A 78 5.88 -0.46 10.87
C PHE A 78 4.59 -0.60 10.04
N VAL A 79 4.32 0.34 9.12
CA VAL A 79 3.21 0.24 8.17
C VAL A 79 3.64 -0.60 6.96
N LYS A 80 4.86 -0.39 6.45
CA LYS A 80 5.41 -1.14 5.31
C LYS A 80 5.48 -2.63 5.59
N GLU A 81 5.82 -3.02 6.81
CA GLU A 81 5.89 -4.42 7.25
C GLU A 81 4.55 -5.16 7.19
N LYS A 82 3.41 -4.44 7.13
CA LYS A 82 2.07 -5.04 6.97
C LYS A 82 1.77 -5.45 5.53
N ILE A 83 2.60 -5.03 4.57
CA ILE A 83 2.33 -5.16 3.15
C ILE A 83 3.44 -5.95 2.46
N LYS A 84 3.04 -7.00 1.74
CA LYS A 84 3.92 -7.81 0.90
C LYS A 84 3.63 -7.50 -0.56
N PHE A 85 4.55 -6.77 -1.17
CA PHE A 85 4.47 -6.42 -2.59
C PHE A 85 5.02 -7.53 -3.48
N LYS A 86 4.29 -7.89 -4.54
CA LYS A 86 4.71 -8.92 -5.49
C LYS A 86 4.25 -8.58 -6.91
N VAL A 87 5.11 -8.80 -7.89
CA VAL A 87 4.70 -8.78 -9.32
C VAL A 87 3.81 -9.98 -9.58
N HIS A 88 2.63 -9.75 -10.14
CA HIS A 88 1.61 -10.77 -10.35
C HIS A 88 0.72 -10.40 -11.53
N ASN A 89 0.52 -11.35 -12.44
CA ASN A 89 -0.44 -11.21 -13.53
C ASN A 89 -1.75 -11.90 -13.16
N LEU A 90 -2.81 -11.13 -12.93
CA LEU A 90 -4.13 -11.64 -12.57
C LEU A 90 -4.74 -12.63 -13.56
N LEU A 91 -4.33 -12.59 -14.84
CA LEU A 91 -4.86 -13.47 -15.89
C LEU A 91 -4.11 -14.81 -15.97
N ASN A 92 -2.82 -14.82 -15.61
CA ASN A 92 -1.93 -15.96 -15.87
C ASN A 92 -1.42 -16.65 -14.59
N ASP A 93 -1.38 -15.93 -13.48
CA ASP A 93 -0.81 -16.42 -12.23
C ASP A 93 -1.89 -16.87 -11.26
N LYS A 94 -1.58 -17.92 -10.50
CA LYS A 94 -2.40 -18.31 -9.34
C LYS A 94 -2.39 -17.19 -8.28
N PRO A 95 -3.46 -17.06 -7.47
CA PRO A 95 -3.50 -16.08 -6.37
C PRO A 95 -2.22 -16.13 -5.52
N PRO A 96 -1.70 -14.98 -5.05
CA PRO A 96 -0.40 -14.92 -4.40
C PRO A 96 -0.38 -15.68 -3.07
N GLU A 97 -1.51 -15.75 -2.37
CA GLU A 97 -1.76 -16.51 -1.15
C GLU A 97 -3.23 -16.99 -1.15
N THR A 98 -3.65 -17.76 -0.15
CA THR A 98 -5.02 -18.28 0.01
C THR A 98 -5.64 -17.77 1.31
N GLY A 99 -6.97 -17.80 1.42
CA GLY A 99 -7.67 -17.44 2.66
C GLY A 99 -7.73 -15.93 2.92
N PHE A 100 -7.92 -15.14 1.87
CA PHE A 100 -8.12 -13.69 2.02
C PHE A 100 -9.51 -13.39 2.58
N ASP A 101 -9.57 -12.59 3.65
CA ASP A 101 -10.84 -12.08 4.19
C ASP A 101 -11.50 -11.05 3.25
N ILE A 102 -10.67 -10.23 2.59
CA ILE A 102 -11.09 -9.16 1.69
C ILE A 102 -10.10 -9.05 0.53
N ILE A 103 -10.64 -8.90 -0.69
CA ILE A 103 -9.90 -8.63 -1.91
C ILE A 103 -10.38 -7.29 -2.47
N PHE A 104 -9.44 -6.35 -2.67
CA PHE A 104 -9.64 -5.09 -3.38
C PHE A 104 -9.17 -5.27 -4.81
N CYS A 105 -10.03 -4.89 -5.76
CA CYS A 105 -9.73 -4.91 -7.19
C CYS A 105 -10.36 -3.67 -7.81
N ARG A 106 -9.69 -2.52 -7.72
CA ARG A 106 -10.15 -1.27 -8.35
C ARG A 106 -9.46 -1.07 -9.70
N SER A 107 -10.22 -1.43 -10.74
CA SER A 107 -10.01 -1.16 -12.17
C SER A 107 -8.64 -1.57 -12.74
N ALA A 108 -8.57 -2.80 -13.23
CA ALA A 108 -7.67 -3.16 -14.33
C ALA A 108 -8.25 -2.62 -15.66
N GLY A 109 -8.11 -1.31 -15.89
CA GLY A 109 -8.42 -0.66 -17.17
C GLY A 109 -9.76 0.07 -17.25
N ILE A 110 -9.71 1.30 -17.76
CA ILE A 110 -10.19 1.62 -19.12
C ILE A 110 -8.99 2.17 -19.89
#